data_AF-A0A835LL45-F1
#
_entry.id   AF-A0A835LL45-F1
#
_cell.length_a   1.000
_cell.length_b   1.000
_cell.length_c   1.000
_cell.angle_alpha   90.00
_cell.angle_beta   90.00
_cell.angle_gamma   90.00
#
_symmetry.space_group_name_H-M   'P 1'
#
loop_
_entity.id
_entity.type
_entity.pdbx_description
1 polymer ?
#
loop_
_entity_poly.entity_id
_entity_poly.type
_entity_poly.pdbx_seq_one_letter_code
_entity_poly.pdbx_strand_id
1 'polypeptide(L)'
;MASHVDVKEIVLVSPSEPTPSHILPLSTLDSQPFLRFTIEYLLVYRSRLVLNRNATAARIKEALSRTLVPYYPLAGRVRARPDGKNLEVVCKAQGALFIEGASENISISEFERAPRCSIQWRNLLTVHVDDVLCGIPPLVVQLTWLANGEAAAIGVGFSHCMADGIGSAEFLNSFADLASGRLRLADFKPKPIWDRHLLNESSQMDPHCISHPEFNRVQDLSGFISRFNQETLSPTSVIFDRKSLIELKKLAHSTSLPSGILFTSFEVLSAHVWRSWARSLNLPSGQILRMLFSINVRNRVKPDIPYGFYGNGFVLGCALTTVKELSDKGLGYAAGLVKKAKERVGDEYVKSVIDLVSESRARPDSVGVLIVSQWSRLGLEKVDFGMGKPVHVGPVCCDRYCLFLPVFEQRDSVQSVSDILTYPYAFHVVMQLTRELLPASPGDLEKTAAVNESVELKNEAKEAYDDIRSEVEELEKKYKELQEEHECGALGGRRDDTLEDASNALDVLRSSTAGVSAKLPQMELWVD
;
A
#
# COMPACT_ATOMS: atom_id res chain seq x y z
N MET A 1 19.10 -14.44 2.88
CA MET A 1 19.75 -14.15 1.58
C MET A 1 18.80 -13.26 0.79
N ALA A 2 19.25 -12.13 0.25
CA ALA A 2 18.39 -11.25 -0.53
C ALA A 2 17.99 -11.98 -1.84
N SER A 3 16.70 -11.93 -2.18
CA SER A 3 16.15 -12.51 -3.41
C SER A 3 16.67 -11.76 -4.64
N HIS A 4 17.76 -12.24 -5.23
CA HIS A 4 18.33 -11.68 -6.45
C HIS A 4 17.48 -12.06 -7.67
N VAL A 5 17.07 -11.08 -8.48
CA VAL A 5 16.53 -11.28 -9.82
C VAL A 5 17.67 -11.05 -10.80
N ASP A 6 18.02 -12.08 -11.57
CA ASP A 6 19.02 -12.01 -12.62
C ASP A 6 18.36 -11.47 -13.90
N VAL A 7 18.74 -10.26 -14.30
CA VAL A 7 18.19 -9.58 -15.48
C VAL A 7 18.89 -10.09 -16.73
N LYS A 8 18.11 -10.65 -17.67
CA LYS A 8 18.60 -11.26 -18.90
C LYS A 8 18.50 -10.33 -20.10
N GLU A 9 17.43 -9.54 -20.17
CA GLU A 9 17.18 -8.63 -21.27
C GLU A 9 16.49 -7.37 -20.75
N ILE A 10 16.88 -6.22 -21.29
CA ILE A 10 16.18 -4.95 -21.13
C ILE A 10 16.00 -4.36 -22.52
N VAL A 11 14.76 -4.10 -22.91
CA VAL A 11 14.43 -3.59 -24.25
C VAL A 11 13.31 -2.56 -24.19
N LEU A 12 13.39 -1.54 -25.05
CA LEU A 12 12.27 -0.62 -25.30
C LEU A 12 11.37 -1.21 -26.39
N VAL A 13 10.15 -1.58 -26.01
CA VAL A 13 9.15 -2.10 -26.94
C VAL A 13 8.35 -0.94 -27.52
N SER A 14 8.54 -0.69 -28.82
CA SER A 14 7.82 0.35 -29.57
C SER A 14 6.49 -0.18 -30.10
N PRO A 15 5.50 0.69 -30.42
CA PRO A 15 4.28 0.29 -31.11
C PRO A 15 4.56 -0.48 -32.41
N SER A 16 3.76 -1.49 -32.73
CA SER A 16 3.97 -2.35 -33.91
C SER A 16 3.63 -1.66 -35.25
N GLU A 17 2.88 -0.57 -35.18
CA GLU A 17 2.44 0.23 -36.32
C GLU A 17 2.80 1.71 -36.08
N PRO A 18 2.95 2.53 -37.15
CA PRO A 18 3.14 3.97 -37.00
C PRO A 18 2.02 4.61 -36.15
N THR A 19 2.40 5.42 -35.17
CA THR A 19 1.47 6.12 -34.29
C THR A 19 1.61 7.64 -34.46
N PRO A 20 0.57 8.44 -34.12
CA PRO A 20 0.65 9.89 -34.22
C PRO A 20 1.82 10.47 -33.41
N SER A 21 2.59 11.36 -34.04
CA SER A 21 3.68 12.09 -33.41
C SER A 21 3.20 13.48 -33.03
N HIS A 22 2.89 13.69 -31.75
CA HIS A 22 2.37 14.96 -31.24
C HIS A 22 2.53 15.05 -29.72
N ILE A 23 2.04 16.14 -29.15
CA ILE A 23 1.98 16.35 -27.70
C ILE A 23 0.53 16.28 -27.28
N LEU A 24 0.24 15.52 -26.22
CA LEU A 24 -1.09 15.38 -25.65
C LEU A 24 -1.15 15.98 -24.24
N PRO A 25 -2.07 16.92 -23.95
CA PRO A 25 -2.23 17.44 -22.61
C PRO A 25 -2.89 16.39 -21.71
N LEU A 26 -2.42 16.28 -20.47
CA LEU A 26 -3.10 15.56 -19.38
C LEU A 26 -4.16 16.44 -18.74
N SER A 27 -5.14 15.83 -18.06
CA SER A 27 -6.18 16.59 -17.38
C SER A 27 -5.64 17.26 -16.11
N THR A 28 -6.42 18.17 -15.55
CA THR A 28 -6.13 18.76 -14.23
C THR A 28 -6.10 17.67 -13.14
N LEU A 29 -7.00 16.69 -13.19
CA LEU A 29 -6.97 15.56 -12.25
C LEU A 29 -5.75 14.66 -12.43
N ASP A 30 -5.33 14.39 -13.66
CA ASP A 30 -4.13 13.60 -13.94
C ASP A 30 -2.84 14.29 -13.46
N SER A 31 -2.83 15.63 -13.46
CA SER A 31 -1.64 16.44 -13.19
C SER A 31 -1.36 16.67 -11.70
N GLN A 32 -2.22 16.12 -10.83
CA GLN A 32 -2.09 16.24 -9.38
C GLN A 32 -0.74 15.69 -8.88
N PRO A 33 -0.02 16.43 -8.01
CA PRO A 33 1.29 15.98 -7.53
C PRO A 33 1.28 14.61 -6.85
N PHE A 34 0.19 14.24 -6.16
CA PHE A 34 0.09 12.94 -5.49
C PHE A 34 -0.10 11.75 -6.45
N LEU A 35 -0.24 11.98 -7.77
CA LEU A 35 -0.36 10.95 -8.80
C LEU A 35 0.92 10.77 -9.63
N ARG A 36 2.04 11.39 -9.23
CA ARG A 36 3.29 11.30 -10.00
C ARG A 36 4.09 10.02 -9.79
N PHE A 37 3.63 9.16 -8.88
CA PHE A 37 4.22 7.86 -8.60
C PHE A 37 3.73 6.79 -9.59
N THR A 38 4.31 5.60 -9.49
CA THR A 38 3.95 4.44 -10.29
C THR A 38 3.05 3.49 -9.52
N ILE A 39 1.92 3.10 -10.12
CA ILE A 39 1.12 1.98 -9.64
C ILE A 39 1.84 0.70 -10.03
N GLU A 40 2.21 -0.11 -9.04
CA GLU A 40 2.96 -1.34 -9.24
C GLU A 40 2.05 -2.56 -9.05
N TYR A 41 1.81 -3.30 -10.12
CA TYR A 41 1.04 -4.55 -10.10
C TYR A 41 1.97 -5.75 -10.13
N LEU A 42 1.66 -6.77 -9.34
CA LEU A 42 2.32 -8.08 -9.38
C LEU A 42 1.28 -9.15 -9.69
N LEU A 43 1.53 -9.88 -10.78
CA LEU A 43 0.71 -10.99 -11.26
C LEU A 43 1.57 -12.26 -11.28
N VAL A 44 1.24 -13.26 -10.46
CA VAL A 44 2.01 -14.52 -10.42
C VAL A 44 1.21 -15.64 -11.05
N TYR A 45 1.85 -16.39 -11.94
CA TYR A 45 1.25 -17.44 -12.73
C TYR A 45 1.86 -18.79 -12.39
N ARG A 46 1.00 -19.79 -12.18
CA ARG A 46 1.38 -21.20 -12.21
C ARG A 46 1.09 -21.75 -13.60
N SER A 47 2.12 -22.19 -14.31
CA SER A 47 1.87 -22.97 -15.52
C SER A 47 1.68 -24.44 -15.16
N ARG A 48 0.64 -25.06 -15.73
CA ARG A 48 0.44 -26.53 -15.64
C ARG A 48 1.20 -27.30 -16.72
N LEU A 49 1.82 -26.58 -17.66
CA LEU A 49 2.59 -27.11 -18.78
C LEU A 49 4.00 -26.52 -18.75
N VAL A 50 4.98 -27.25 -19.28
CA VAL A 50 6.33 -26.71 -19.49
C VAL A 50 6.23 -25.52 -20.45
N LEU A 51 6.45 -24.31 -19.95
CA LEU A 51 6.45 -23.11 -20.77
C LEU A 51 7.74 -23.07 -21.60
N ASN A 52 7.59 -22.93 -22.91
CA ASN A 52 8.71 -22.43 -23.72
C ASN A 52 8.92 -20.96 -23.35
N ARG A 53 9.94 -20.70 -22.52
CA ARG A 53 10.26 -19.37 -21.98
C ARG A 53 10.45 -18.35 -23.11
N ASN A 54 11.27 -18.70 -24.11
CA ASN A 54 11.58 -17.83 -25.24
C ASN A 54 10.33 -17.50 -26.06
N ALA A 55 9.51 -18.50 -26.40
CA ALA A 55 8.28 -18.29 -27.15
C ALA A 55 7.26 -17.46 -26.36
N THR A 56 7.20 -17.64 -25.03
CA THR A 56 6.31 -16.88 -24.16
C THR A 56 6.76 -15.42 -24.02
N ALA A 57 8.04 -15.18 -23.79
CA ALA A 57 8.60 -13.83 -23.73
C ALA A 57 8.42 -13.10 -25.07
N ALA A 58 8.69 -13.77 -26.20
CA ALA A 58 8.47 -13.21 -27.54
C ALA A 58 6.99 -12.83 -27.77
N ARG A 59 6.07 -13.71 -27.41
CA ARG A 59 4.62 -13.48 -27.53
C ARG A 59 4.14 -12.30 -26.67
N ILE A 60 4.65 -12.18 -25.44
CA ILE A 60 4.33 -11.06 -24.55
C ILE A 60 4.90 -9.74 -25.12
N LYS A 61 6.15 -9.72 -25.60
CA LYS A 61 6.75 -8.54 -26.25
C LYS A 61 5.96 -8.11 -27.50
N GLU A 62 5.57 -9.06 -28.35
CA GLU A 62 4.76 -8.79 -29.53
C GLU A 62 3.39 -8.21 -29.15
N ALA A 63 2.72 -8.82 -28.16
CA ALA A 63 1.43 -8.32 -27.68
C ALA A 63 1.54 -6.92 -27.07
N LEU A 64 2.63 -6.60 -26.36
CA LEU A 64 2.88 -5.27 -25.82
C LEU A 64 3.02 -4.26 -26.97
N SER A 65 3.85 -4.57 -27.96
CA SER A 65 4.03 -3.76 -29.17
C SER A 65 2.71 -3.47 -29.88
N ARG A 66 1.84 -4.48 -30.01
CA ARG A 66 0.51 -4.34 -30.63
C ARG A 66 -0.48 -3.55 -29.77
N THR A 67 -0.46 -3.73 -28.45
CA THR A 67 -1.34 -3.00 -27.53
C THR A 67 -0.98 -1.51 -27.44
N LEU A 68 0.30 -1.18 -27.63
CA LEU A 68 0.78 0.20 -27.70
C LEU A 68 0.32 0.94 -28.96
N VAL A 69 -0.32 0.30 -29.95
CA VAL A 69 -0.92 1.02 -31.08
C VAL A 69 -2.15 1.82 -30.64
N PRO A 70 -3.21 1.22 -30.08
CA PRO A 70 -4.36 1.97 -29.57
C PRO A 70 -4.04 2.73 -28.26
N TYR A 71 -3.05 2.29 -27.48
CA TYR A 71 -2.57 2.98 -26.28
C TYR A 71 -1.23 3.70 -26.50
N TYR A 72 -1.02 4.29 -27.68
CA TYR A 72 0.25 4.93 -28.05
C TYR A 72 0.79 6.00 -27.07
N PRO A 73 -0.03 6.71 -26.27
CA PRO A 73 0.52 7.63 -25.26
C PRO A 73 1.36 6.92 -24.19
N LEU A 74 1.13 5.62 -23.94
CA LEU A 74 1.96 4.82 -23.01
C LEU A 74 3.36 4.53 -23.56
N ALA A 75 3.59 4.73 -24.86
CA ALA A 75 4.92 4.68 -25.47
C ALA A 75 5.60 6.06 -25.52
N GLY A 76 4.98 7.11 -24.94
CA GLY A 76 5.51 8.47 -24.89
C GLY A 76 6.39 8.75 -23.67
N ARG A 77 6.64 10.03 -23.40
CA ARG A 77 7.27 10.51 -22.16
C ARG A 77 6.47 11.66 -21.57
N VAL A 78 6.24 11.61 -20.26
CA VAL A 78 5.54 12.68 -19.53
C VAL A 78 6.52 13.81 -19.22
N ARG A 79 6.07 15.05 -19.33
CA ARG A 79 6.79 16.23 -18.87
C ARG A 79 5.82 17.27 -18.30
N ALA A 80 6.37 18.23 -17.56
CA ALA A 80 5.62 19.42 -17.19
C ALA A 80 5.37 20.28 -18.43
N ARG A 81 4.17 20.88 -18.51
CA ARG A 81 3.89 21.89 -19.54
C ARG A 81 4.75 23.13 -19.31
N PRO A 82 5.05 23.91 -20.37
CA PRO A 82 5.79 25.17 -20.24
C PRO A 82 5.12 26.20 -19.32
N ASP A 83 3.79 26.19 -19.22
CA ASP A 83 3.03 27.03 -18.27
C ASP A 83 3.15 26.58 -16.80
N GLY A 84 3.76 25.41 -16.57
CA GLY A 84 3.98 24.81 -15.27
C GLY A 84 2.72 24.32 -14.56
N LYS A 85 1.52 24.46 -15.14
CA LYS A 85 0.25 24.16 -14.47
C LYS A 85 -0.07 22.67 -14.51
N ASN A 86 -0.09 22.09 -15.70
CA ASN A 86 -0.46 20.69 -15.93
C ASN A 86 0.69 19.89 -16.57
N LEU A 87 0.51 18.58 -16.66
CA LEU A 87 1.42 17.67 -17.35
C LEU A 87 1.01 17.50 -18.82
N GLU A 88 1.94 17.02 -19.62
CA GLU A 88 1.69 16.61 -21.01
C GLU A 88 2.55 15.40 -21.38
N VAL A 89 2.12 14.69 -22.42
CA VAL A 89 2.79 13.51 -22.93
C VAL A 89 3.34 13.81 -24.31
N VAL A 90 4.65 13.66 -24.47
CA VAL A 90 5.32 13.71 -25.76
C VAL A 90 5.20 12.32 -26.40
N CYS A 91 4.33 12.20 -27.40
CA CYS A 91 4.11 10.95 -28.13
C CYS A 91 5.03 10.91 -29.35
N LYS A 92 6.12 10.14 -29.27
CA LYS A 92 7.06 9.92 -30.37
C LYS A 92 7.41 8.43 -30.55
N ALA A 93 6.50 7.54 -30.18
CA ALA A 93 6.70 6.09 -30.24
C ALA A 93 8.01 5.60 -29.57
N GLN A 94 8.41 6.24 -28.46
CA GLN A 94 9.69 5.98 -27.77
C GLN A 94 9.72 4.63 -27.02
N GLY A 95 8.56 3.98 -26.92
CA GLY A 95 8.39 2.64 -26.37
C GLY A 95 8.21 2.58 -24.86
N ALA A 96 7.65 1.45 -24.43
CA ALA A 96 7.55 1.02 -23.04
C ALA A 96 8.79 0.18 -22.66
N LEU A 97 9.16 0.15 -21.39
CA LEU A 97 10.28 -0.67 -20.93
C LEU A 97 9.82 -2.11 -20.70
N PHE A 98 10.51 -3.06 -21.32
CA PHE A 98 10.32 -4.49 -21.07
C PHE A 98 11.60 -5.08 -20.49
N ILE A 99 11.47 -5.81 -19.39
CA ILE A 99 12.56 -6.49 -18.70
C ILE A 99 12.25 -7.98 -18.65
N GLU A 100 13.19 -8.81 -19.07
CA GLU A 100 13.13 -10.25 -18.84
C GLU A 100 14.20 -10.63 -17.81
N GLY A 101 13.81 -11.39 -16.79
CA GLY A 101 14.71 -11.88 -15.76
C GLY A 101 14.35 -13.27 -15.27
N ALA A 102 15.17 -13.78 -14.36
CA ALA A 102 14.90 -15.03 -13.66
C ALA A 102 15.33 -14.93 -12.19
N SER A 103 14.67 -15.67 -11.32
CA SER A 103 15.12 -15.85 -9.94
C SER A 103 14.97 -17.29 -9.53
N GLU A 104 16.06 -17.86 -9.01
CA GLU A 104 16.06 -19.21 -8.43
C GLU A 104 15.66 -19.20 -6.95
N ASN A 105 15.61 -18.02 -6.32
CA ASN A 105 15.36 -17.85 -4.90
C ASN A 105 13.91 -17.56 -4.54
N ILE A 106 13.07 -17.23 -5.54
CA ILE A 106 11.66 -16.92 -5.35
C ILE A 106 10.84 -18.11 -5.84
N SER A 107 10.13 -18.76 -4.91
CA SER A 107 9.24 -19.89 -5.21
C SER A 107 7.79 -19.43 -5.28
N ILE A 108 6.99 -20.07 -6.14
CA ILE A 108 5.54 -19.82 -6.22
C ILE A 108 4.82 -20.07 -4.89
N SER A 109 5.33 -20.97 -4.05
CA SER A 109 4.73 -21.31 -2.75
C SER A 109 4.68 -20.11 -1.79
N GLU A 110 5.51 -19.09 -2.00
CA GLU A 110 5.48 -17.83 -1.23
C GLU A 110 4.21 -17.02 -1.50
N PHE A 111 3.57 -17.22 -2.64
CA PHE A 111 2.36 -16.50 -3.07
C PHE A 111 1.07 -17.28 -2.82
N GLU A 112 1.14 -18.57 -2.51
CA GLU A 112 -0.02 -19.43 -2.28
C GLU A 112 -0.58 -19.37 -0.86
N ARG A 113 0.23 -18.91 0.10
CA ARG A 113 -0.24 -18.63 1.47
C ARG A 113 -0.60 -17.15 1.57
N ALA A 114 -1.42 -16.81 2.57
CA ALA A 114 -1.72 -15.42 2.88
C ALA A 114 -0.39 -14.63 2.94
N PRO A 115 -0.25 -13.58 2.12
CA PRO A 115 1.04 -13.02 1.78
C PRO A 115 1.69 -12.40 3.00
N ARG A 116 2.93 -12.82 3.26
CA ARG A 116 3.94 -11.94 3.83
C ARG A 116 4.34 -11.03 2.67
N CYS A 117 3.74 -9.84 2.55
CA CYS A 117 4.28 -8.85 1.61
C CYS A 117 5.74 -8.67 1.99
N SER A 118 6.65 -9.10 1.13
CA SER A 118 8.08 -9.08 1.44
C SER A 118 8.69 -7.91 0.70
N ILE A 119 9.53 -7.13 1.38
CA ILE A 119 10.36 -6.09 0.74
C ILE A 119 11.12 -6.65 -0.49
N GLN A 120 11.38 -7.95 -0.47
CA GLN A 120 12.01 -8.75 -1.53
C GLN A 120 11.22 -8.79 -2.84
N TRP A 121 9.90 -8.59 -2.82
CA TRP A 121 9.08 -8.58 -4.03
C TRP A 121 9.32 -7.33 -4.88
N ARG A 122 9.90 -6.26 -4.32
CA ARG A 122 10.37 -5.09 -5.08
C ARG A 122 11.26 -5.47 -6.26
N ASN A 123 12.03 -6.56 -6.15
CA ASN A 123 12.90 -7.01 -7.24
C ASN A 123 12.12 -7.60 -8.44
N LEU A 124 10.85 -7.96 -8.28
CA LEU A 124 9.95 -8.42 -9.35
C LEU A 124 9.42 -7.27 -10.22
N LEU A 125 9.75 -6.02 -9.86
CA LEU A 125 9.67 -4.83 -10.69
C LEU A 125 10.88 -3.93 -10.36
N THR A 126 12.02 -4.23 -10.97
CA THR A 126 13.33 -3.66 -10.60
C THR A 126 13.43 -2.15 -10.82
N VAL A 127 12.60 -1.57 -11.70
CA VAL A 127 12.59 -0.14 -11.95
C VAL A 127 11.59 0.54 -11.04
N HIS A 128 12.12 1.19 -10.00
CA HIS A 128 11.34 2.09 -9.17
C HIS A 128 11.33 3.50 -9.77
N VAL A 129 10.16 4.12 -9.80
CA VAL A 129 9.96 5.47 -10.34
C VAL A 129 9.25 6.31 -9.29
N ASP A 130 10.04 7.10 -8.57
CA ASP A 130 9.54 8.03 -7.55
C ASP A 130 8.70 9.15 -8.18
N ASP A 131 9.15 9.69 -9.32
CA ASP A 131 8.47 10.75 -10.06
C ASP A 131 8.57 10.50 -11.58
N VAL A 132 7.42 10.50 -12.25
CA VAL A 132 7.30 10.35 -13.70
C VAL A 132 8.14 11.38 -14.49
N LEU A 133 8.41 12.56 -13.90
CA LEU A 133 9.18 13.63 -14.54
C LEU A 133 10.67 13.31 -14.68
N CYS A 134 11.16 12.23 -14.08
CA CYS A 134 12.53 11.74 -14.28
C CYS A 134 12.77 11.17 -15.70
N GLY A 135 11.78 11.21 -16.59
CA GLY A 135 11.92 10.81 -18.00
C GLY A 135 11.87 9.30 -18.23
N ILE A 136 11.45 8.54 -17.21
CA ILE A 136 11.28 7.09 -17.27
C ILE A 136 10.03 6.76 -18.11
N PRO A 137 10.00 5.65 -18.88
CA PRO A 137 8.79 5.24 -19.59
C PRO A 137 7.59 5.14 -18.64
N PRO A 138 6.41 5.65 -19.03
CA PRO A 138 5.22 5.61 -18.18
C PRO A 138 4.66 4.19 -17.99
N LEU A 139 5.15 3.24 -18.78
CA LEU A 139 4.82 1.82 -18.68
C LEU A 139 6.11 1.00 -18.62
N VAL A 140 6.22 0.18 -17.57
CA VAL A 140 7.28 -0.80 -17.37
C VAL A 140 6.62 -2.17 -17.19
N VAL A 141 7.12 -3.18 -17.89
CA VAL A 141 6.68 -4.57 -17.76
C VAL A 141 7.91 -5.43 -17.50
N GLN A 142 7.88 -6.21 -16.43
CA GLN A 142 8.94 -7.15 -16.09
C GLN A 142 8.39 -8.57 -16.03
N LEU A 143 8.90 -9.44 -16.89
CA LEU A 143 8.66 -10.89 -16.85
C LEU A 143 9.80 -11.57 -16.12
N THR A 144 9.52 -12.17 -14.96
CA THR A 144 10.50 -12.89 -14.16
C THR A 144 10.14 -14.37 -14.09
N TRP A 145 11.03 -15.23 -14.59
CA TRP A 145 10.91 -16.68 -14.43
C TRP A 145 11.28 -17.09 -13.01
N LEU A 146 10.37 -17.76 -12.30
CA LEU A 146 10.58 -18.18 -10.91
C LEU A 146 11.30 -19.53 -10.82
N ALA A 147 11.65 -19.93 -9.60
CA ALA A 147 12.38 -21.17 -9.32
C ALA A 147 11.70 -22.38 -10.00
N ASN A 148 12.53 -23.32 -10.47
CA ASN A 148 12.12 -24.54 -11.19
C ASN A 148 11.41 -24.33 -12.54
N GLY A 149 11.17 -23.09 -12.99
CA GLY A 149 10.65 -22.79 -14.32
C GLY A 149 9.18 -23.10 -14.58
N GLU A 150 8.46 -23.56 -13.57
CA GLU A 150 7.03 -23.90 -13.63
C GLU A 150 6.12 -22.69 -13.38
N ALA A 151 6.72 -21.55 -13.01
CA ALA A 151 6.01 -20.34 -12.66
C ALA A 151 6.69 -19.08 -13.23
N ALA A 152 5.89 -18.03 -13.40
CA ALA A 152 6.37 -16.72 -13.83
C ALA A 152 5.65 -15.62 -13.05
N ALA A 153 6.37 -14.55 -12.76
CA ALA A 153 5.82 -13.31 -12.24
C ALA A 153 5.86 -12.24 -13.34
N ILE A 154 4.77 -11.48 -13.47
CA ILE A 154 4.72 -10.28 -14.29
C ILE A 154 4.52 -9.09 -13.35
N GLY A 155 5.58 -8.30 -13.19
CA GLY A 155 5.52 -6.98 -12.57
C GLY A 155 5.14 -5.93 -13.60
N VAL A 156 4.22 -5.03 -13.29
CA VAL A 156 3.85 -3.92 -14.17
C VAL A 156 3.89 -2.61 -13.39
N GLY A 157 4.74 -1.68 -13.83
CA GLY A 157 4.74 -0.31 -13.37
C GLY A 157 3.95 0.57 -14.33
N PHE A 158 2.90 1.22 -13.83
CA PHE A 158 2.07 2.15 -14.59
C PHE A 158 2.11 3.54 -13.94
N SER A 159 2.59 4.57 -14.64
CA SER A 159 2.58 5.93 -14.09
C SER A 159 1.15 6.38 -13.78
N HIS A 160 0.86 6.73 -12.53
CA HIS A 160 -0.52 6.95 -12.08
C HIS A 160 -1.14 8.18 -12.76
N CYS A 161 -0.37 9.18 -13.17
CA CYS A 161 -0.90 10.31 -13.95
C CYS A 161 -1.44 9.87 -15.33
N MET A 162 -1.00 8.73 -15.87
CA MET A 162 -1.45 8.23 -17.16
C MET A 162 -2.75 7.45 -17.07
N ALA A 163 -3.01 6.71 -15.99
CA ALA A 163 -4.24 5.97 -15.81
C ALA A 163 -4.56 5.74 -14.33
N ASP A 164 -5.85 5.67 -14.01
CA ASP A 164 -6.29 5.08 -12.74
C ASP A 164 -6.37 3.55 -12.82
N GLY A 165 -6.72 2.91 -11.70
CA GLY A 165 -6.82 1.45 -11.62
C GLY A 165 -7.82 0.82 -12.61
N ILE A 166 -8.84 1.55 -13.07
CA ILE A 166 -9.78 1.04 -14.07
C ILE A 166 -9.10 1.05 -15.44
N GLY A 167 -8.51 2.19 -15.82
CA GLY A 167 -7.83 2.32 -17.11
C GLY A 167 -6.63 1.39 -17.27
N SER A 168 -5.83 1.23 -16.21
CA SER A 168 -4.69 0.29 -16.22
C SER A 168 -5.16 -1.16 -16.29
N ALA A 169 -6.23 -1.54 -15.59
CA ALA A 169 -6.77 -2.90 -15.66
C ALA A 169 -7.39 -3.23 -17.03
N GLU A 170 -8.07 -2.27 -17.68
CA GLU A 170 -8.55 -2.41 -19.06
C GLU A 170 -7.40 -2.61 -20.05
N PHE A 171 -6.31 -1.85 -19.89
CA PHE A 171 -5.07 -2.05 -20.65
C PHE A 171 -4.51 -3.47 -20.43
N LEU A 172 -4.34 -3.89 -19.17
CA LEU A 172 -3.76 -5.20 -18.82
C LEU A 172 -4.58 -6.36 -19.37
N ASN A 173 -5.91 -6.30 -19.28
CA ASN A 173 -6.77 -7.34 -19.85
C ASN A 173 -6.61 -7.41 -21.37
N SER A 174 -6.60 -6.25 -22.05
CA SER A 174 -6.45 -6.22 -23.51
C SER A 174 -5.08 -6.70 -23.97
N PHE A 175 -4.03 -6.31 -23.24
CA PHE A 175 -2.65 -6.75 -23.45
C PHE A 175 -2.56 -8.28 -23.30
N ALA A 176 -3.13 -8.83 -22.24
CA ALA A 176 -3.14 -10.26 -21.97
C ALA A 176 -3.98 -11.05 -22.99
N ASP A 177 -5.11 -10.51 -23.44
CA ASP A 177 -5.93 -11.14 -24.49
C ASP A 177 -5.23 -11.16 -25.85
N LEU A 178 -4.48 -10.10 -26.20
CA LEU A 178 -3.62 -10.09 -27.40
C LEU A 178 -2.49 -11.13 -27.26
N ALA A 179 -1.85 -11.21 -26.09
CA ALA A 179 -0.81 -12.22 -25.82
C ALA A 179 -1.37 -13.66 -25.86
N SER A 180 -2.63 -13.86 -25.50
CA SER A 180 -3.30 -15.16 -25.56
C SER A 180 -3.87 -15.51 -26.94
N GLY A 181 -3.89 -14.56 -27.88
CA GLY A 181 -4.61 -14.70 -29.16
C GLY A 181 -6.14 -14.68 -29.04
N ARG A 182 -6.69 -14.28 -27.88
CA ARG A 182 -8.14 -14.15 -27.63
C ARG A 182 -8.73 -12.87 -28.21
N LEU A 183 -7.89 -11.85 -28.42
CA LEU A 183 -8.27 -10.58 -29.02
C LEU A 183 -7.46 -10.34 -30.30
N ARG A 184 -8.12 -9.79 -31.33
CA ARG A 184 -7.45 -9.21 -32.49
C ARG A 184 -7.53 -7.68 -32.37
N LEU A 185 -6.53 -6.98 -32.90
CA LEU A 185 -6.46 -5.52 -32.78
C LEU A 185 -7.70 -4.81 -33.37
N ALA A 186 -8.27 -5.35 -34.45
CA ALA A 186 -9.49 -4.84 -35.07
C ALA A 186 -10.74 -4.95 -34.19
N ASP A 187 -10.72 -5.85 -33.20
CA ASP A 187 -11.87 -6.17 -32.34
C ASP A 187 -11.86 -5.38 -31.00
N PHE A 188 -10.90 -4.46 -30.82
CA PHE A 188 -10.78 -3.63 -29.60
C PHE A 188 -12.06 -2.84 -29.32
N LYS A 189 -12.77 -3.18 -28.23
CA LYS A 189 -14.02 -2.52 -27.82
C LYS A 189 -14.16 -2.46 -26.28
N PRO A 190 -14.48 -1.29 -25.71
CA PRO A 190 -14.44 0.03 -26.34
C PRO A 190 -13.02 0.38 -26.81
N LYS A 191 -12.90 1.27 -27.80
CA LYS A 191 -11.58 1.77 -28.20
C LYS A 191 -11.04 2.69 -27.09
N PRO A 192 -9.75 2.66 -26.77
CA PRO A 192 -9.17 3.61 -25.82
C PRO A 192 -9.34 5.03 -26.33
N ILE A 193 -9.81 5.93 -25.46
CA ILE A 193 -9.98 7.35 -25.79
C ILE A 193 -9.09 8.21 -24.90
N TRP A 194 -8.56 9.30 -25.47
CA TRP A 194 -7.71 10.22 -24.74
C TRP A 194 -8.54 11.22 -23.92
N ASP A 195 -9.36 12.04 -24.58
CA ASP A 195 -10.37 12.98 -24.07
C ASP A 195 -10.16 13.57 -22.66
N ARG A 196 -8.90 13.89 -22.31
CA ARG A 196 -8.52 14.43 -20.99
C ARG A 196 -9.13 15.80 -20.71
N HIS A 197 -9.50 16.53 -21.76
CA HIS A 197 -10.16 17.82 -21.66
C HIS A 197 -11.51 17.78 -20.92
N LEU A 198 -12.15 16.60 -20.83
CA LEU A 198 -13.42 16.41 -20.10
C LEU A 198 -13.28 16.66 -18.59
N LEU A 199 -12.06 16.63 -18.05
CA LEU A 199 -11.75 16.82 -16.64
C LEU A 199 -10.81 18.02 -16.40
N ASN A 200 -10.92 19.03 -17.27
CA ASN A 200 -10.29 20.32 -17.08
C ASN A 200 -11.26 21.34 -16.48
N GLU A 201 -10.71 22.43 -15.97
CA GLU A 201 -11.45 23.54 -15.39
C GLU A 201 -12.52 24.08 -16.34
N SER A 202 -13.71 24.35 -15.78
CA SER A 202 -14.83 24.91 -16.54
C SER A 202 -15.03 26.41 -16.32
N SER A 203 -14.26 27.01 -15.40
CA SER A 203 -14.19 28.47 -15.12
C SER A 203 -15.50 29.13 -14.64
N GLN A 204 -16.44 28.38 -14.05
CA GLN A 204 -17.80 28.89 -13.78
C GLN A 204 -18.27 28.85 -12.31
N MET A 205 -17.58 28.18 -11.40
CA MET A 205 -17.99 28.09 -9.99
C MET A 205 -16.94 28.70 -9.05
N ASP A 206 -17.39 29.27 -7.93
CA ASP A 206 -16.49 29.57 -6.81
C ASP A 206 -16.17 28.24 -6.08
N PRO A 207 -14.92 27.76 -6.14
CA PRO A 207 -14.52 26.46 -5.57
C PRO A 207 -14.63 26.42 -4.04
N HIS A 208 -14.83 27.56 -3.38
CA HIS A 208 -14.99 27.64 -1.93
C HIS A 208 -16.42 27.43 -1.44
N CYS A 209 -17.41 27.32 -2.33
CA CYS A 209 -18.80 27.04 -1.96
C CYS A 209 -19.00 25.60 -1.44
N ILE A 210 -18.12 24.67 -1.82
CA ILE A 210 -18.21 23.25 -1.43
C ILE A 210 -17.08 22.91 -0.46
N SER A 211 -17.42 22.21 0.63
CA SER A 211 -16.42 21.77 1.61
C SER A 211 -15.64 20.55 1.10
N HIS A 212 -14.32 20.67 1.05
CA HIS A 212 -13.38 19.62 0.65
C HIS A 212 -12.49 19.17 1.83
N PRO A 213 -13.00 18.33 2.75
CA PRO A 213 -12.26 17.90 3.94
C PRO A 213 -10.95 17.14 3.66
N GLU A 214 -10.80 16.56 2.46
CA GLU A 214 -9.57 15.94 2.00
C GLU A 214 -8.40 16.93 1.94
N PHE A 215 -8.65 18.20 1.62
CA PHE A 215 -7.61 19.22 1.46
C PHE A 215 -7.39 20.09 2.70
N ASN A 216 -8.26 19.96 3.71
CA ASN A 216 -8.12 20.69 4.96
C ASN A 216 -6.90 20.20 5.75
N ARG A 217 -6.15 21.16 6.33
CA ARG A 217 -5.06 20.85 7.26
C ARG A 217 -5.62 20.40 8.60
N VAL A 218 -5.02 19.37 9.16
CA VAL A 218 -5.34 18.85 10.48
C VAL A 218 -4.15 19.09 11.42
N GLN A 219 -4.42 19.40 12.68
CA GLN A 219 -3.38 19.49 13.70
C GLN A 219 -2.79 18.10 13.99
N ASP A 220 -1.46 17.99 13.98
CA ASP A 220 -0.76 16.76 14.36
C ASP A 220 -0.48 16.77 15.86
N LEU A 221 -1.37 16.11 16.63
CA LEU A 221 -1.25 15.99 18.09
C LEU A 221 -0.29 14.86 18.51
N SER A 222 0.17 14.04 17.56
CA SER A 222 0.86 12.77 17.83
C SER A 222 2.21 12.62 17.15
N GLY A 223 2.64 13.63 16.39
CA GLY A 223 3.78 13.51 15.49
C GLY A 223 3.57 12.40 14.45
N PHE A 224 2.34 12.21 13.97
CA PHE A 224 1.91 11.15 13.06
C PHE A 224 2.87 10.99 11.89
N ILE A 225 3.26 12.09 11.23
CA ILE A 225 4.17 12.02 10.07
C ILE A 225 5.57 11.55 10.48
N SER A 226 6.07 11.99 11.63
CA SER A 226 7.38 11.58 12.13
C SER A 226 7.39 10.08 12.43
N ARG A 227 6.36 9.59 13.13
CA ARG A 227 6.21 8.16 13.48
C ARG A 227 6.22 7.27 12.23
N PHE A 228 5.37 7.59 11.25
CA PHE A 228 5.28 6.81 10.00
C PHE A 228 6.50 6.91 9.08
N ASN A 229 7.39 7.89 9.27
CA ASN A 229 8.64 7.99 8.52
C ASN A 229 9.82 7.31 9.23
N GLN A 230 9.79 7.19 10.55
CA GLN A 230 10.91 6.70 11.36
C GLN A 230 10.75 5.22 11.74
N GLU A 231 9.53 4.75 11.91
CA GLU A 231 9.23 3.41 12.39
C GLU A 231 9.10 2.42 11.22
N THR A 232 9.56 1.19 11.45
CA THR A 232 9.40 0.10 10.48
C THR A 232 7.94 -0.30 10.38
N LEU A 233 7.41 -0.38 9.15
CA LEU A 233 6.09 -0.92 8.89
C LEU A 233 6.17 -2.43 8.65
N SER A 234 5.24 -3.17 9.24
CA SER A 234 5.03 -4.60 9.06
C SER A 234 3.87 -4.83 8.10
N PRO A 235 4.13 -5.50 6.96
CA PRO A 235 3.07 -5.84 6.03
C PRO A 235 2.08 -6.83 6.63
N THR A 236 0.80 -6.46 6.63
CA THR A 236 -0.28 -7.24 7.21
C THR A 236 -1.32 -7.56 6.15
N SER A 237 -1.75 -8.82 6.09
CA SER A 237 -2.78 -9.29 5.15
C SER A 237 -3.84 -10.11 5.86
N VAL A 238 -5.11 -9.79 5.63
CA VAL A 238 -6.27 -10.50 6.18
C VAL A 238 -7.28 -10.80 5.08
N ILE A 239 -7.75 -12.05 5.01
CA ILE A 239 -8.79 -12.47 4.08
C ILE A 239 -10.16 -12.38 4.77
N PHE A 240 -11.06 -11.60 4.19
CA PHE A 240 -12.46 -11.50 4.58
C PHE A 240 -13.31 -12.28 3.58
N ASP A 241 -13.70 -13.49 3.97
CA ASP A 241 -14.60 -14.30 3.17
C ASP A 241 -16.03 -13.77 3.18
N ARG A 242 -16.89 -14.37 2.36
CA ARG A 242 -18.31 -13.98 2.26
C ARG A 242 -19.02 -14.01 3.62
N LYS A 243 -18.72 -15.00 4.46
CA LYS A 243 -19.33 -15.15 5.78
C LYS A 243 -18.92 -13.98 6.69
N SER A 244 -17.64 -13.66 6.74
CA SER A 244 -17.08 -12.54 7.52
C SER A 244 -17.68 -11.20 7.07
N LEU A 245 -17.82 -10.98 5.76
CA LEU A 245 -18.45 -9.77 5.23
C LEU A 245 -19.94 -9.65 5.61
N ILE A 246 -20.66 -10.77 5.70
CA ILE A 246 -22.06 -10.79 6.15
C ILE A 246 -22.14 -10.45 7.64
N GLU A 247 -21.26 -11.00 8.48
CA GLU A 247 -21.22 -10.69 9.90
C GLU A 247 -20.85 -9.23 10.17
N LEU A 248 -19.89 -8.68 9.43
CA LEU A 248 -19.56 -7.24 9.50
C LEU A 248 -20.75 -6.36 9.16
N LYS A 249 -21.58 -6.74 8.17
CA LYS A 249 -22.83 -6.01 7.87
C LYS A 249 -23.82 -6.07 9.02
N LYS A 250 -24.06 -7.25 9.59
CA LYS A 250 -24.95 -7.42 10.75
C LYS A 250 -24.50 -6.56 11.93
N LEU A 251 -23.21 -6.55 12.23
CA LEU A 251 -22.62 -5.74 13.30
C LEU A 251 -22.73 -4.24 13.02
N ALA A 252 -22.51 -3.82 11.77
CA ALA A 252 -22.69 -2.42 11.39
C ALA A 252 -24.16 -1.99 11.55
N HIS A 253 -25.12 -2.86 11.23
CA HIS A 253 -26.54 -2.58 11.44
C HIS A 253 -26.91 -2.46 12.91
N SER A 254 -26.45 -3.37 13.77
CA SER A 254 -26.77 -3.35 15.21
C SER A 254 -26.20 -2.15 15.95
N THR A 255 -25.14 -1.54 15.41
CA THR A 255 -24.47 -0.36 15.98
C THR A 255 -24.79 0.95 15.25
N SER A 256 -25.75 0.94 14.32
CA SER A 256 -26.15 2.12 13.54
C SER A 256 -27.36 2.84 14.12
N LEU A 257 -27.34 4.18 14.08
CA LEU A 257 -28.48 5.07 14.36
C LEU A 257 -28.57 6.10 13.21
N PRO A 258 -29.72 6.28 12.52
CA PRO A 258 -31.00 5.57 12.66
C PRO A 258 -30.99 4.10 12.21
N SER A 259 -31.90 3.31 12.75
CA SER A 259 -32.16 1.93 12.32
C SER A 259 -32.63 1.88 10.86
N GLY A 260 -32.06 0.98 10.06
CA GLY A 260 -32.46 0.72 8.66
C GLY A 260 -31.47 1.18 7.58
N ILE A 261 -30.34 1.77 7.92
CA ILE A 261 -29.30 2.11 6.92
C ILE A 261 -28.69 0.84 6.33
N LEU A 262 -28.75 0.70 5.00
CA LEU A 262 -28.08 -0.38 4.25
C LEU A 262 -26.64 -0.02 3.90
N PHE A 263 -25.71 -0.92 4.28
CA PHE A 263 -24.29 -0.78 3.98
C PHE A 263 -23.80 -1.80 2.95
N THR A 264 -22.97 -1.33 2.04
CA THR A 264 -22.21 -2.15 1.10
C THR A 264 -21.05 -2.86 1.81
N SER A 265 -20.53 -3.96 1.22
CA SER A 265 -19.36 -4.66 1.78
C SER A 265 -18.14 -3.74 1.87
N PHE A 266 -17.97 -2.82 0.90
CA PHE A 266 -16.89 -1.84 0.92
C PHE A 266 -17.00 -0.90 2.13
N GLU A 267 -18.20 -0.37 2.42
CA GLU A 267 -18.38 0.57 3.54
C GLU A 267 -18.09 -0.08 4.89
N VAL A 268 -18.60 -1.28 5.15
CA VAL A 268 -18.39 -1.96 6.43
C VAL A 268 -16.95 -2.46 6.59
N LEU A 269 -16.33 -2.95 5.51
CA LEU A 269 -14.95 -3.41 5.57
C LEU A 269 -13.98 -2.24 5.76
N SER A 270 -14.17 -1.14 5.01
CA SER A 270 -13.35 0.07 5.17
C SER A 270 -13.49 0.63 6.59
N ALA A 271 -14.72 0.70 7.11
CA ALA A 271 -14.96 1.13 8.49
C ALA A 271 -14.32 0.21 9.53
N HIS A 272 -14.37 -1.10 9.33
CA HIS A 272 -13.72 -2.07 10.21
C HIS A 272 -12.20 -1.87 10.21
N VAL A 273 -11.58 -1.83 9.03
CA VAL A 273 -10.14 -1.58 8.89
C VAL A 273 -9.75 -0.23 9.48
N TRP A 274 -10.54 0.83 9.28
CA TRP A 274 -10.26 2.15 9.85
C TRP A 274 -10.19 2.12 11.37
N ARG A 275 -11.16 1.45 12.00
CA ARG A 275 -11.25 1.32 13.45
C ARG A 275 -10.10 0.47 13.98
N SER A 276 -9.78 -0.64 13.32
CA SER A 276 -8.66 -1.51 13.70
C SER A 276 -7.33 -0.78 13.60
N TRP A 277 -7.11 -0.04 12.51
CA TRP A 277 -5.93 0.81 12.29
C TRP A 277 -5.82 1.91 13.34
N ALA A 278 -6.90 2.64 13.63
CA ALA A 278 -6.85 3.70 14.65
C ALA A 278 -6.50 3.17 16.04
N ARG A 279 -7.02 1.99 16.40
CA ARG A 279 -6.75 1.32 17.68
C ARG A 279 -5.31 0.82 17.77
N SER A 280 -4.73 0.31 16.68
CA SER A 280 -3.36 -0.22 16.69
C SER A 280 -2.29 0.86 16.87
N LEU A 281 -2.61 2.12 16.55
CA LEU A 281 -1.67 3.25 16.62
C LEU A 281 -1.60 3.95 17.98
N ASN A 282 -2.54 3.64 18.89
CA ASN A 282 -2.68 4.26 20.22
C ASN A 282 -2.57 5.80 20.17
N LEU A 283 -3.36 6.43 19.30
CA LEU A 283 -3.31 7.87 19.05
C LEU A 283 -4.08 8.67 20.13
N PRO A 284 -3.73 9.96 20.35
CA PRO A 284 -4.47 10.83 21.25
C PRO A 284 -5.95 10.90 20.87
N SER A 285 -6.83 10.85 21.87
CA SER A 285 -8.29 10.80 21.69
C SER A 285 -8.85 11.95 20.81
N GLY A 286 -8.22 13.13 20.88
CA GLY A 286 -8.58 14.30 20.08
C GLY A 286 -7.98 14.36 18.67
N GLN A 287 -7.07 13.45 18.30
CA GLN A 287 -6.49 13.43 16.95
C GLN A 287 -7.60 13.20 15.92
N ILE A 288 -7.68 14.09 14.93
CA ILE A 288 -8.59 13.90 13.79
C ILE A 288 -7.96 12.86 12.88
N LEU A 289 -8.76 11.86 12.52
CA LEU A 289 -8.45 10.84 11.54
C LEU A 289 -9.28 11.04 10.29
N ARG A 290 -8.70 10.72 9.15
CA ARG A 290 -9.36 10.72 7.85
C ARG A 290 -9.15 9.39 7.15
N MET A 291 -10.22 8.88 6.58
CA MET A 291 -10.18 7.77 5.65
C MET A 291 -10.44 8.32 4.24
N LEU A 292 -9.42 8.23 3.39
CA LEU A 292 -9.49 8.62 2.00
C LEU A 292 -9.69 7.38 1.13
N PHE A 293 -10.53 7.47 0.10
CA PHE A 293 -10.72 6.37 -0.84
C PHE A 293 -11.14 6.87 -2.22
N SER A 294 -10.72 6.16 -3.26
CA SER A 294 -11.03 6.54 -4.64
C SER A 294 -12.50 6.32 -4.98
N ILE A 295 -13.16 7.35 -5.52
CA ILE A 295 -14.54 7.28 -6.01
C ILE A 295 -14.51 7.45 -7.52
N ASN A 296 -14.93 6.43 -8.26
CA ASN A 296 -15.10 6.51 -9.71
C ASN A 296 -16.15 7.58 -10.06
N VAL A 297 -15.75 8.58 -10.84
CA VAL A 297 -16.61 9.71 -11.24
C VAL A 297 -17.11 9.61 -12.67
N ARG A 298 -16.72 8.58 -13.43
CA ARG A 298 -17.09 8.44 -14.85
C ARG A 298 -18.59 8.59 -15.12
N ASN A 299 -19.44 8.05 -14.24
CA ASN A 299 -20.90 8.14 -14.36
C ASN A 299 -21.53 9.16 -13.37
N ARG A 300 -20.70 10.03 -12.77
CA ARG A 300 -21.13 11.05 -11.80
C ARG A 300 -21.03 12.46 -12.37
N VAL A 301 -20.05 12.71 -13.23
CA VAL A 301 -19.92 13.98 -13.94
C VAL A 301 -20.96 14.11 -15.05
N LYS A 302 -21.28 15.34 -15.46
CA LYS A 302 -22.24 15.62 -16.54
C LYS A 302 -21.59 16.49 -17.64
N PRO A 303 -21.51 15.99 -18.89
CA PRO A 303 -21.92 14.66 -19.36
C PRO A 303 -21.07 13.52 -18.79
N ASP A 304 -21.58 12.28 -18.81
CA ASP A 304 -20.84 11.10 -18.35
C ASP A 304 -19.56 10.92 -19.20
N ILE A 305 -18.49 10.43 -18.59
CA ILE A 305 -17.23 10.13 -19.27
C ILE A 305 -17.44 8.91 -20.19
N PRO A 306 -17.02 8.97 -21.46
CA PRO A 306 -17.29 7.89 -22.40
C PRO A 306 -16.51 6.61 -22.06
N TYR A 307 -17.05 5.48 -22.48
CA TYR A 307 -16.38 4.19 -22.41
C TYR A 307 -15.05 4.20 -23.18
N GLY A 308 -14.02 3.57 -22.62
CA GLY A 308 -12.66 3.57 -23.14
C GLY A 308 -11.77 4.69 -22.58
N PHE A 309 -12.31 5.59 -21.74
CA PHE A 309 -11.51 6.58 -21.03
C PHE A 309 -10.66 5.88 -19.97
N TYR A 310 -9.35 5.84 -20.21
CA TYR A 310 -8.40 5.16 -19.35
C TYR A 310 -7.62 6.12 -18.44
N GLY A 311 -7.91 7.42 -18.46
CA GLY A 311 -7.29 8.40 -17.57
C GLY A 311 -7.75 8.32 -16.13
N ASN A 312 -7.30 9.27 -15.29
CA ASN A 312 -7.80 9.37 -13.92
C ASN A 312 -9.24 9.90 -13.91
N GLY A 313 -10.20 8.98 -13.81
CA GLY A 313 -11.63 9.26 -13.71
C GLY A 313 -12.13 9.07 -12.28
N PHE A 314 -11.41 9.59 -11.29
CA PHE A 314 -11.79 9.50 -9.88
C PHE A 314 -11.43 10.78 -9.10
N VAL A 315 -12.11 10.97 -7.96
CA VAL A 315 -11.69 11.91 -6.90
C VAL A 315 -11.66 11.17 -5.55
N LEU A 316 -11.09 11.79 -4.53
CA LEU A 316 -11.02 11.21 -3.19
C LEU A 316 -12.29 11.50 -2.40
N GLY A 317 -12.96 10.45 -1.93
CA GLY A 317 -13.92 10.57 -0.84
C GLY A 317 -13.19 10.70 0.49
N CYS A 318 -13.70 11.55 1.37
CA CYS A 318 -13.11 11.77 2.70
C CYS A 318 -14.14 11.60 3.81
N ALA A 319 -14.00 10.50 4.55
CA ALA A 319 -14.63 10.30 5.85
C ALA A 319 -13.68 10.80 6.95
N LEU A 320 -14.21 11.50 7.96
CA LEU A 320 -13.39 12.08 9.02
C LEU A 320 -14.10 12.02 10.37
N THR A 321 -13.33 11.85 11.44
CA THR A 321 -13.81 11.84 12.83
C THR A 321 -12.60 11.93 13.77
N THR A 322 -12.82 11.95 15.07
CA THR A 322 -11.74 11.87 16.07
C THR A 322 -11.44 10.41 16.46
N VAL A 323 -10.24 10.13 16.98
CA VAL A 323 -9.89 8.81 17.54
C VAL A 323 -10.92 8.35 18.57
N LYS A 324 -11.37 9.26 19.44
CA LYS A 324 -12.39 8.99 20.47
C LYS A 324 -13.69 8.51 19.83
N GLU A 325 -14.26 9.29 18.94
CA GLU A 325 -15.55 8.97 18.31
C GLU A 325 -15.48 7.69 17.46
N LEU A 326 -14.38 7.48 16.73
CA LEU A 326 -14.17 6.27 15.92
C LEU A 326 -14.12 5.00 16.79
N SER A 327 -13.58 5.12 17.99
CA SER A 327 -13.48 4.04 18.96
C SER A 327 -14.82 3.76 19.64
N ASP A 328 -15.47 4.81 20.14
CA ASP A 328 -16.62 4.74 21.06
C ASP A 328 -17.95 4.48 20.33
N LYS A 329 -18.15 5.02 19.13
CA LYS A 329 -19.46 5.02 18.45
C LYS A 329 -19.76 3.77 17.62
N GLY A 330 -18.88 2.77 17.65
CA GLY A 330 -19.09 1.47 17.00
C GLY A 330 -18.91 1.45 15.47
N LEU A 331 -19.11 0.28 14.87
CA LEU A 331 -18.88 0.03 13.44
C LEU A 331 -19.89 0.75 12.54
N GLY A 332 -21.16 0.78 12.94
CA GLY A 332 -22.24 1.42 12.19
C GLY A 332 -22.03 2.93 12.00
N TYR A 333 -21.50 3.62 13.03
CA TYR A 333 -21.11 5.02 12.92
C TYR A 333 -20.02 5.23 11.86
N ALA A 334 -18.93 4.45 11.95
CA ALA A 334 -17.81 4.55 11.01
C ALA A 334 -18.25 4.22 9.57
N ALA A 335 -19.05 3.16 9.38
CA ALA A 335 -19.63 2.81 8.08
C ALA A 335 -20.55 3.91 7.54
N GLY A 336 -21.30 4.57 8.42
CA GLY A 336 -22.11 5.76 8.11
C GLY A 336 -21.27 6.92 7.59
N LEU A 337 -20.10 7.18 8.17
CA LEU A 337 -19.19 8.22 7.68
C LEU A 337 -18.65 7.89 6.28
N VAL A 338 -18.23 6.65 6.04
CA VAL A 338 -17.77 6.20 4.72
C VAL A 338 -18.88 6.33 3.68
N LYS A 339 -20.11 5.91 4.02
CA LYS A 339 -21.29 6.05 3.16
C LYS A 339 -21.57 7.52 2.81
N LYS A 340 -21.62 8.41 3.81
CA LYS A 340 -21.83 9.86 3.61
C LYS A 340 -20.73 10.49 2.75
N ALA A 341 -19.46 10.12 2.98
CA ALA A 341 -18.35 10.59 2.16
C ALA A 341 -18.49 10.17 0.69
N LYS A 342 -18.95 8.93 0.46
CA LYS A 342 -19.22 8.42 -0.89
C LYS A 342 -20.41 9.11 -1.57
N GLU A 343 -21.46 9.43 -0.82
CA GLU A 343 -22.68 10.07 -1.32
C GLU A 343 -22.48 11.57 -1.60
N ARG A 344 -21.53 12.24 -0.92
CA ARG A 344 -21.18 13.65 -1.14
C ARG A 344 -20.65 13.94 -2.55
N VAL A 345 -19.98 12.98 -3.17
CA VAL A 345 -19.31 13.20 -4.47
C VAL A 345 -20.32 13.15 -5.62
N GLY A 346 -20.84 14.30 -6.03
CA GLY A 346 -21.64 14.50 -7.24
C GLY A 346 -20.87 15.24 -8.34
N ASP A 347 -21.55 15.60 -9.44
CA ASP A 347 -20.98 16.37 -10.55
C ASP A 347 -20.35 17.70 -10.08
N GLU A 348 -21.09 18.49 -9.30
CA GLU A 348 -20.63 19.79 -8.77
C GLU A 348 -19.41 19.65 -7.85
N TYR A 349 -19.39 18.59 -7.04
CA TYR A 349 -18.24 18.29 -6.18
C TYR A 349 -16.98 18.05 -7.00
N VAL A 350 -17.09 17.27 -8.09
CA VAL A 350 -15.94 16.96 -8.95
C VAL A 350 -15.44 18.21 -9.66
N LYS A 351 -16.34 19.05 -10.18
CA LYS A 351 -15.99 20.33 -10.80
C LYS A 351 -15.26 21.24 -9.81
N SER A 352 -15.76 21.35 -8.57
CA SER A 352 -15.12 22.12 -7.51
C SER A 352 -13.73 21.59 -7.13
N VAL A 353 -13.53 20.25 -7.11
CA VAL A 353 -12.19 19.66 -6.91
C VAL A 353 -11.25 20.05 -8.05
N ILE A 354 -11.71 19.97 -9.31
CA ILE A 354 -10.91 20.34 -10.49
C ILE A 354 -10.45 21.81 -10.38
N ASP A 355 -11.38 22.72 -10.09
CA ASP A 355 -11.08 24.15 -9.98
C ASP A 355 -10.09 24.41 -8.83
N LEU A 356 -10.31 23.81 -7.65
CA LEU A 356 -9.42 23.95 -6.49
C LEU A 356 -8.00 23.39 -6.74
N VAL A 357 -7.89 22.25 -7.42
CA VAL A 357 -6.61 21.67 -7.84
C VAL A 357 -5.90 22.56 -8.85
N SER A 358 -6.64 23.12 -9.81
CA SER A 358 -6.10 24.01 -10.85
C SER A 358 -5.54 25.31 -10.25
N GLU A 359 -6.28 25.93 -9.32
CA GLU A 359 -5.93 27.23 -8.73
C GLU A 359 -4.84 27.12 -7.66
N SER A 360 -4.97 26.17 -6.74
CA SER A 360 -4.17 26.12 -5.51
C SER A 360 -3.21 24.93 -5.42
N ARG A 361 -3.24 24.03 -6.42
CA ARG A 361 -2.55 22.73 -6.39
C ARG A 361 -2.88 21.96 -5.11
N ALA A 362 -4.14 22.02 -4.71
CA ALA A 362 -4.64 21.36 -3.52
C ALA A 362 -4.21 19.89 -3.50
N ARG A 363 -3.72 19.46 -2.35
CA ARG A 363 -3.27 18.09 -2.12
C ARG A 363 -3.82 17.61 -0.79
N PRO A 364 -4.13 16.32 -0.67
CA PRO A 364 -4.58 15.79 0.59
C PRO A 364 -3.53 16.05 1.68
N ASP A 365 -3.97 16.59 2.82
CA ASP A 365 -3.10 16.65 4.00
C ASP A 365 -2.74 15.22 4.42
N SER A 366 -1.54 14.99 4.94
CA SER A 366 -1.03 13.65 5.23
C SER A 366 -1.26 13.21 6.68
N VAL A 367 -1.61 14.13 7.57
CA VAL A 367 -1.78 13.86 9.01
C VAL A 367 -3.05 13.03 9.26
N GLY A 368 -2.90 11.94 10.01
CA GLY A 368 -4.02 11.11 10.47
C GLY A 368 -4.76 10.41 9.33
N VAL A 369 -4.10 10.16 8.19
CA VAL A 369 -4.74 9.61 6.99
C VAL A 369 -4.49 8.12 6.86
N LEU A 370 -5.57 7.38 6.62
CA LEU A 370 -5.55 6.04 6.03
C LEU A 370 -6.15 6.10 4.62
N ILE A 371 -5.38 5.71 3.61
CA ILE A 371 -5.87 5.65 2.23
C ILE A 371 -6.28 4.20 1.90
N VAL A 372 -7.53 4.01 1.49
CA VAL A 372 -8.06 2.72 1.04
C VAL A 372 -8.27 2.74 -0.47
N SER A 373 -7.69 1.77 -1.17
CA SER A 373 -7.88 1.58 -2.61
C SER A 373 -8.47 0.20 -2.91
N GLN A 374 -9.50 0.18 -3.75
CA GLN A 374 -10.27 -1.02 -4.07
C GLN A 374 -9.80 -1.65 -5.38
N TRP A 375 -9.03 -2.73 -5.31
CA TRP A 375 -8.51 -3.47 -6.47
C TRP A 375 -9.29 -4.77 -6.76
N SER A 376 -10.03 -5.30 -5.79
CA SER A 376 -10.77 -6.58 -5.88
C SER A 376 -11.81 -6.65 -6.99
N ARG A 377 -12.15 -5.51 -7.59
CA ARG A 377 -13.17 -5.38 -8.65
C ARG A 377 -12.62 -4.79 -9.94
N LEU A 378 -11.30 -4.63 -10.06
CA LEU A 378 -10.67 -4.14 -11.28
C LEU A 378 -10.61 -5.20 -12.39
N GLY A 379 -10.84 -6.48 -12.06
CA GLY A 379 -10.76 -7.57 -13.04
C GLY A 379 -9.33 -8.06 -13.29
N LEU A 380 -8.39 -7.73 -12.40
CA LEU A 380 -6.99 -8.16 -12.48
C LEU A 380 -6.86 -9.69 -12.37
N GLU A 381 -7.80 -10.37 -11.71
CA GLU A 381 -7.87 -11.83 -11.60
C GLU A 381 -8.18 -12.55 -12.93
N LYS A 382 -8.50 -11.79 -13.99
CA LYS A 382 -8.81 -12.29 -15.33
C LYS A 382 -7.65 -12.12 -16.32
N VAL A 383 -6.60 -11.40 -15.93
CA VAL A 383 -5.45 -11.08 -16.77
C VAL A 383 -4.62 -12.35 -17.00
N ASP A 384 -4.83 -13.01 -18.14
CA ASP A 384 -4.17 -14.27 -18.49
C ASP A 384 -3.39 -14.07 -19.80
N PHE A 385 -2.06 -14.20 -19.73
CA PHE A 385 -1.12 -14.02 -20.85
C PHE A 385 -0.90 -15.31 -21.69
N GLY A 386 -1.85 -16.25 -21.61
CA GLY A 386 -1.73 -17.59 -22.17
C GLY A 386 -0.99 -18.55 -21.23
N MET A 387 -0.95 -18.22 -19.94
CA MET A 387 -0.35 -19.02 -18.87
C MET A 387 -1.41 -19.53 -17.87
N GLY A 388 -2.69 -19.21 -18.10
CA GLY A 388 -3.76 -19.38 -17.13
C GLY A 388 -3.97 -18.13 -16.29
N LYS A 389 -4.96 -18.18 -15.39
CA LYS A 389 -5.24 -17.07 -14.47
C LYS A 389 -4.14 -16.92 -13.43
N PRO A 390 -3.86 -15.68 -12.97
CA PRO A 390 -2.86 -15.46 -11.95
C PRO A 390 -3.32 -16.10 -10.64
N VAL A 391 -2.42 -16.83 -9.98
CA VAL A 391 -2.64 -17.40 -8.64
C VAL A 391 -2.49 -16.33 -7.55
N HIS A 392 -1.82 -15.23 -7.86
CA HIS A 392 -1.68 -14.06 -7.00
C HIS A 392 -1.81 -12.77 -7.81
N VAL A 393 -2.55 -11.82 -7.24
CA VAL A 393 -2.72 -10.45 -7.72
C VAL A 393 -2.50 -9.54 -6.53
N GLY A 394 -1.51 -8.67 -6.60
CA GLY A 394 -1.22 -7.74 -5.52
C GLY A 394 -0.34 -6.59 -5.96
N PRO A 395 0.02 -5.69 -5.04
CA PRO A 395 1.06 -4.72 -5.32
C PRO A 395 2.44 -5.39 -5.28
N VAL A 396 3.42 -4.79 -5.95
CA VAL A 396 4.83 -5.13 -5.72
C VAL A 396 5.25 -4.70 -4.30
N CYS A 397 4.78 -3.54 -3.85
CA CYS A 397 4.95 -3.05 -2.48
C CYS A 397 3.79 -2.14 -2.00
N CYS A 398 3.58 -2.02 -0.69
CA CYS A 398 2.39 -1.40 -0.10
C CYS A 398 2.68 -0.37 1.02
N ASP A 399 3.65 0.53 0.85
CA ASP A 399 4.21 1.30 1.98
C ASP A 399 3.23 2.26 2.72
N ARG A 400 2.10 2.67 2.13
CA ARG A 400 1.18 3.68 2.73
C ARG A 400 -0.31 3.50 2.46
N TYR A 401 -0.69 2.41 1.80
CA TYR A 401 -2.07 2.18 1.37
C TYR A 401 -2.63 0.94 2.04
N CYS A 402 -3.93 0.94 2.23
CA CYS A 402 -4.71 -0.28 2.44
C CYS A 402 -5.34 -0.68 1.12
N LEU A 403 -4.90 -1.80 0.55
CA LEU A 403 -5.42 -2.33 -0.71
C LEU A 403 -6.41 -3.46 -0.44
N PHE A 404 -7.58 -3.38 -1.05
CA PHE A 404 -8.52 -4.49 -1.12
C PHE A 404 -8.30 -5.27 -2.41
N LEU A 405 -7.73 -6.47 -2.32
CA LEU A 405 -7.32 -7.33 -3.42
C LEU A 405 -8.35 -8.45 -3.67
N PRO A 406 -8.44 -8.97 -4.92
CA PRO A 406 -9.23 -10.15 -5.20
C PRO A 406 -8.57 -11.40 -4.62
N VAL A 407 -9.36 -12.38 -4.18
CA VAL A 407 -8.85 -13.67 -3.70
C VAL A 407 -8.97 -14.70 -4.81
N PHE A 408 -7.89 -15.44 -5.07
CA PHE A 408 -7.86 -16.46 -6.11
C PHE A 408 -9.00 -17.47 -5.94
N GLU A 409 -9.75 -17.70 -7.02
CA GLU A 409 -10.93 -18.59 -7.09
C GLU A 409 -12.07 -18.29 -6.10
N GLN A 410 -12.02 -17.18 -5.34
CA GLN A 410 -13.05 -16.79 -4.38
C GLN A 410 -13.65 -15.42 -4.72
N ARG A 411 -14.64 -15.41 -5.62
CA ARG A 411 -15.24 -14.17 -6.16
C ARG A 411 -15.89 -13.24 -5.13
N ASP A 412 -16.39 -13.79 -4.02
CA ASP A 412 -17.09 -13.05 -2.98
C ASP A 412 -16.20 -12.69 -1.78
N SER A 413 -14.91 -13.07 -1.83
CA SER A 413 -13.93 -12.81 -0.77
C SER A 413 -13.08 -11.58 -1.14
N VAL A 414 -12.68 -10.83 -0.13
CA VAL A 414 -11.80 -9.66 -0.28
C VAL A 414 -10.61 -9.84 0.64
N GLN A 415 -9.42 -9.66 0.09
CA GLN A 415 -8.20 -9.62 0.88
C GLN A 415 -7.83 -8.18 1.17
N SER A 416 -7.68 -7.82 2.44
CA SER A 416 -7.14 -6.53 2.85
C SER A 416 -5.64 -6.67 3.06
N VAL A 417 -4.84 -5.86 2.38
CA VAL A 417 -3.39 -5.76 2.55
C VAL A 417 -3.04 -4.34 2.94
N SER A 418 -2.28 -4.18 4.02
CA SER A 418 -1.84 -2.87 4.50
C SER A 418 -0.54 -3.00 5.28
N ASP A 419 0.33 -2.00 5.16
CA ASP A 419 1.51 -1.89 5.99
C ASP A 419 1.14 -1.14 7.29
N ILE A 420 1.38 -1.77 8.44
CA ILE A 420 0.98 -1.26 9.77
C ILE A 420 2.25 -1.08 10.60
N LEU A 421 2.33 -0.03 11.42
CA LEU A 421 3.49 0.21 12.28
C LEU A 421 3.81 -1.03 13.11
N THR A 422 5.09 -1.44 13.12
CA THR A 422 5.56 -2.59 13.87
C THR A 422 5.66 -2.23 15.35
N TYR A 423 4.50 -2.18 16.03
CA TYR A 423 4.47 -2.29 17.48
C TYR A 423 4.25 -3.74 17.87
N PRO A 424 4.84 -4.24 18.98
CA PRO A 424 4.53 -5.57 19.54
C PRO A 424 3.02 -5.82 19.71
N TYR A 425 2.24 -4.75 19.90
CA TYR A 425 0.79 -4.74 20.05
C TYR A 425 -0.03 -4.54 18.75
N ALA A 426 0.53 -3.92 17.69
CA ALA A 426 -0.25 -3.53 16.51
C ALA A 426 -0.69 -4.73 15.66
N PHE A 427 0.19 -5.73 15.50
CA PHE A 427 -0.14 -6.98 14.82
C PHE A 427 -1.18 -7.80 15.59
N HIS A 428 -1.05 -7.85 16.93
CA HIS A 428 -1.99 -8.53 17.81
C HIS A 428 -3.37 -7.87 17.80
N VAL A 429 -3.49 -6.53 17.84
CA VAL A 429 -4.79 -5.84 17.83
C VAL A 429 -5.55 -6.04 16.51
N VAL A 430 -4.85 -6.05 15.38
CA VAL A 430 -5.46 -6.29 14.05
C VAL A 430 -5.91 -7.75 13.92
N MET A 431 -5.11 -8.70 14.41
CA MET A 431 -5.47 -10.12 14.45
C MET A 431 -6.56 -10.43 15.49
N GLN A 432 -6.57 -9.76 16.63
CA GLN A 432 -7.55 -9.92 17.71
C GLN A 432 -8.92 -9.38 17.30
N LEU A 433 -8.99 -8.25 16.60
CA LEU A 433 -10.27 -7.75 16.05
C LEU A 433 -10.79 -8.59 14.88
N THR A 434 -9.91 -9.30 14.17
CA THR A 434 -10.30 -10.30 13.15
C THR A 434 -10.78 -11.61 13.82
N ARG A 435 -10.19 -12.00 14.95
CA ARG A 435 -10.48 -13.25 15.69
C ARG A 435 -11.62 -13.16 16.70
N GLU A 436 -11.89 -12.01 17.30
CA GLU A 436 -13.08 -11.78 18.15
C GLU A 436 -14.40 -11.96 17.38
N LEU A 437 -14.36 -11.95 16.04
CA LEU A 437 -15.52 -12.13 15.16
C LEU A 437 -15.69 -13.56 14.62
N LEU A 438 -14.74 -14.48 14.86
CA LEU A 438 -14.75 -15.84 14.31
C LEU A 438 -14.41 -16.84 15.43
N PRO A 439 -15.35 -17.67 15.93
CA PRO A 439 -15.02 -18.66 16.95
C PRO A 439 -13.97 -19.65 16.42
N ALA A 440 -12.85 -19.74 17.13
CA ALA A 440 -11.73 -20.63 16.82
C ALA A 440 -12.09 -22.10 17.04
N SER A 441 -11.38 -23.01 16.38
CA SER A 441 -11.50 -24.45 16.61
C SER A 441 -10.85 -24.84 17.95
N PRO A 442 -11.28 -25.91 18.64
CA PRO A 442 -10.81 -26.25 19.99
C PRO A 442 -9.28 -26.44 20.11
N GLY A 443 -8.60 -26.88 19.04
CA GLY A 443 -7.15 -27.08 19.04
C GLY A 443 -6.31 -25.79 19.01
N ASP A 444 -6.94 -24.65 18.70
CA ASP A 444 -6.26 -23.34 18.67
C ASP A 444 -6.23 -22.69 20.07
N LEU A 445 -7.15 -23.06 20.96
CA LEU A 445 -7.27 -22.49 22.31
C LEU A 445 -6.12 -22.95 23.24
N GLU A 446 -5.71 -24.21 23.18
CA GLU A 446 -4.58 -24.73 23.98
C GLU A 446 -3.24 -24.12 23.56
N LYS A 447 -3.04 -23.90 22.26
CA LYS A 447 -1.84 -23.21 21.74
C LYS A 447 -1.82 -21.74 22.12
N THR A 448 -2.98 -21.09 22.19
CA THR A 448 -3.10 -19.67 22.57
C THR A 448 -2.82 -19.45 24.06
N ALA A 449 -3.26 -20.37 24.93
CA ALA A 449 -2.94 -20.31 26.36
C ALA A 449 -1.42 -20.41 26.60
N ALA A 450 -0.75 -21.35 25.94
CA ALA A 450 0.70 -21.52 26.05
C ALA A 450 1.51 -20.34 25.49
N VAL A 451 1.02 -19.69 24.42
CA VAL A 451 1.65 -18.49 23.85
C VAL A 451 1.43 -17.26 24.74
N ASN A 452 0.24 -17.08 25.31
CA ASN A 452 -0.05 -15.97 26.23
C ASN A 452 0.79 -16.04 27.51
N GLU A 453 0.92 -17.23 28.09
CA GLU A 453 1.76 -17.48 29.28
C GLU A 453 3.25 -17.24 28.96
N SER A 454 3.71 -17.60 27.75
CA SER A 454 5.06 -17.30 27.27
C SER A 454 5.30 -15.81 27.04
N VAL A 455 4.28 -15.04 26.65
CA VAL A 455 4.37 -13.58 26.45
C VAL A 455 4.36 -12.82 27.78
N GLU A 456 3.57 -13.24 28.77
CA GLU A 456 3.61 -12.66 30.13
C GLU A 456 4.99 -12.84 30.76
N LEU A 457 5.56 -14.04 30.72
CA LEU A 457 6.92 -14.30 31.21
C LEU A 457 8.00 -13.47 30.48
N LYS A 458 7.81 -13.16 29.19
CA LYS A 458 8.70 -12.28 28.43
C LYS A 458 8.56 -10.82 28.85
N ASN A 459 7.36 -10.35 29.14
CA ASN A 459 7.13 -8.99 29.60
C ASN A 459 7.74 -8.77 30.98
N GLU A 460 7.56 -9.72 31.91
CA GLU A 460 8.19 -9.69 33.23
C GLU A 460 9.72 -9.69 33.13
N ALA A 461 10.29 -10.51 32.23
CA ALA A 461 11.74 -10.55 32.02
C ALA A 461 12.29 -9.25 31.40
N LYS A 462 11.51 -8.58 30.55
CA LYS A 462 11.90 -7.31 29.94
C LYS A 462 11.80 -6.14 30.92
N GLU A 463 10.72 -6.06 31.69
CA GLU A 463 10.58 -5.06 32.76
C GLU A 463 11.71 -5.20 33.79
N ALA A 464 12.03 -6.42 34.23
CA ALA A 464 13.17 -6.66 35.12
C ALA A 464 14.51 -6.26 34.50
N TYR A 465 14.70 -6.43 33.18
CA TYR A 465 15.92 -5.99 32.50
C TYR A 465 16.03 -4.47 32.41
N ASP A 466 14.94 -3.78 32.10
CA ASP A 466 14.90 -2.32 31.99
C ASP A 466 15.12 -1.67 33.37
N ASP A 467 14.57 -2.25 34.45
CA ASP A 467 14.82 -1.81 35.83
C ASP A 467 16.31 -1.97 36.23
N ILE A 468 16.91 -3.14 35.97
CA ILE A 468 18.33 -3.39 36.26
C ILE A 468 19.23 -2.42 35.45
N ARG A 469 18.88 -2.17 34.19
CA ARG A 469 19.62 -1.23 33.35
C ARG A 469 19.58 0.19 33.92
N SER A 470 18.41 0.64 34.38
CA SER A 470 18.25 1.95 35.00
C SER A 470 19.09 2.08 36.28
N GLU A 471 19.14 1.04 37.11
CA GLU A 471 19.99 1.03 38.31
C GLU A 471 21.49 1.09 37.96
N VAL A 472 21.93 0.38 36.92
CA VAL A 472 23.32 0.44 36.46
C VAL A 472 23.68 1.85 35.95
N GLU A 473 22.80 2.49 35.18
CA GLU A 473 23.01 3.86 34.70
C GLU A 473 23.11 4.88 35.87
N GLU A 474 22.33 4.69 36.94
CA GLU A 474 22.43 5.52 38.14
C GLU A 474 23.74 5.29 38.92
N LEU A 475 24.18 4.03 39.02
CA LEU A 475 25.45 3.67 39.67
C LEU A 475 26.67 4.19 38.88
N GLU A 476 26.63 4.15 37.55
CA GLU A 476 27.68 4.73 36.70
C GLU A 476 27.80 6.24 36.92
N LYS A 477 26.66 6.93 37.08
CA LYS A 477 26.66 8.36 37.38
C LYS A 477 27.30 8.65 38.74
N LYS A 478 26.92 7.90 39.78
CA LYS A 478 27.53 8.03 41.13
C LYS A 478 29.02 7.71 41.12
N TYR A 479 29.45 6.70 40.36
CA TYR A 479 30.86 6.36 40.22
C TYR A 479 31.66 7.49 39.55
N LYS A 480 31.09 8.12 38.51
CA LYS A 480 31.72 9.26 37.85
C LYS A 480 31.85 10.48 38.77
N GLU A 481 30.82 10.76 39.57
CA GLU A 481 30.87 11.81 40.61
C GLU A 481 31.97 11.51 41.65
N LEU A 482 32.11 10.25 42.08
CA LEU A 482 33.19 9.83 43.00
C LEU A 482 34.60 9.95 42.39
N GLN A 483 34.76 9.71 41.10
CA GLN A 483 36.03 9.92 40.39
C GLN A 483 36.40 11.41 40.35
N GLU A 484 35.44 12.28 40.04
CA GLU A 484 35.64 13.73 40.00
C GLU A 484 36.00 14.31 41.38
N GLU A 485 35.40 13.79 42.46
CA GLU A 485 35.76 14.14 43.84
C GLU A 485 37.17 13.68 44.24
N HIS A 486 37.62 12.53 43.73
CA HIS A 486 38.97 12.00 43.98
C HIS A 486 40.05 12.83 43.29
N GLU A 487 39.83 13.22 42.03
CA GLU A 487 40.75 14.06 41.26
C GLU A 487 40.90 15.48 41.83
N CYS A 488 39.89 16.01 42.51
CA CYS A 488 39.94 17.32 43.17
C CYS A 488 40.72 17.35 44.51
N GLY A 489 41.31 16.23 44.94
CA GLY A 489 42.26 16.20 46.07
C GLY A 489 41.65 16.46 47.45
N ALA A 490 40.36 16.21 47.64
CA ALA A 490 39.66 16.57 48.88
C ALA A 490 39.70 15.51 50.00
N LEU A 491 40.14 14.26 49.79
CA LEU A 491 40.06 13.21 50.81
C LEU A 491 41.21 12.18 50.71
N GLY A 492 41.88 11.90 51.83
CA GLY A 492 43.10 11.08 51.89
C GLY A 492 42.89 9.57 52.09
N GLY A 493 43.73 8.78 51.42
CA GLY A 493 44.39 7.53 51.86
C GLY A 493 43.56 6.28 52.20
N ARG A 494 42.25 6.37 52.42
CA ARG A 494 41.37 5.21 52.74
C ARG A 494 40.31 4.93 51.68
N ARG A 495 40.39 5.56 50.49
CA ARG A 495 39.39 5.43 49.43
C ARG A 495 39.84 4.77 48.11
N ASP A 496 41.14 4.55 47.88
CA ASP A 496 41.60 3.87 46.66
C ASP A 496 40.97 2.47 46.53
N ASP A 497 40.90 1.72 47.64
CA ASP A 497 40.22 0.41 47.69
C ASP A 497 38.72 0.51 47.34
N THR A 498 38.04 1.61 47.70
CA THR A 498 36.59 1.77 47.43
C THR A 498 36.27 2.18 45.98
N LEU A 499 37.18 2.91 45.31
CA LEU A 499 37.07 3.19 43.89
C LEU A 499 37.36 1.94 43.05
N GLU A 500 38.36 1.16 43.46
CA GLU A 500 38.69 -0.11 42.81
C GLU A 500 37.57 -1.15 43.00
N ASP A 501 37.01 -1.27 44.22
CA ASP A 501 35.85 -2.12 44.49
C ASP A 501 34.60 -1.70 43.71
N ALA A 502 34.33 -0.40 43.60
CA ALA A 502 33.20 0.12 42.82
C ALA A 502 33.38 -0.10 41.31
N SER A 503 34.60 0.04 40.79
CA SER A 503 34.92 -0.28 39.40
C SER A 503 34.72 -1.77 39.12
N ASN A 504 35.21 -2.64 40.00
CA ASN A 504 35.06 -4.09 39.87
C ASN A 504 33.58 -4.52 39.93
N ALA A 505 32.78 -3.92 40.81
CA ALA A 505 31.35 -4.18 40.89
C ALA A 505 30.60 -3.75 39.62
N LEU A 506 30.95 -2.58 39.05
CA LEU A 506 30.39 -2.09 37.78
C LEU A 506 30.74 -3.00 36.60
N ASP A 507 31.96 -3.52 36.53
CA ASP A 507 32.37 -4.44 35.47
C ASP A 507 31.64 -5.79 35.55
N VAL A 508 31.38 -6.29 36.77
CA VAL A 508 30.55 -7.50 36.98
C VAL A 508 29.10 -7.26 36.55
N LEU A 509 28.53 -6.09 36.87
CA LEU A 509 27.16 -5.72 36.47
C LEU A 509 27.04 -5.51 34.95
N ARG A 510 28.04 -4.88 34.31
CA ARG A 510 28.13 -4.72 32.85
C ARG A 510 28.23 -6.06 32.13
N SER A 511 29.04 -6.98 32.64
CA SER A 511 29.16 -8.33 32.09
C SER A 511 27.84 -9.10 32.19
N SER A 512 27.15 -8.98 33.33
CA SER A 512 25.85 -9.62 33.56
C SER A 512 24.74 -9.06 32.66
N THR A 513 24.64 -7.72 32.53
CA THR A 513 23.67 -7.05 31.65
C THR A 513 23.96 -7.27 30.16
N ALA A 514 25.23 -7.30 29.74
CA ALA A 514 25.62 -7.66 28.38
C ALA A 514 25.26 -9.12 28.04
N GLY A 515 25.40 -10.04 29.00
CA GLY A 515 24.99 -11.44 28.85
C GLY A 515 23.48 -11.62 28.65
N VAL A 516 22.66 -10.79 29.32
CA VAL A 516 21.19 -10.77 29.12
C VAL A 516 20.82 -10.10 27.80
N SER A 517 21.45 -8.97 27.47
CA SER A 517 21.28 -8.24 26.19
C SER A 517 21.59 -9.12 24.98
N ALA A 518 22.65 -9.93 25.03
CA ALA A 518 23.02 -10.85 23.95
C ALA A 518 22.04 -12.02 23.78
N LYS A 519 21.30 -12.39 24.82
CA LYS A 519 20.32 -13.49 24.80
C LYS A 519 18.90 -13.03 24.46
N LEU A 520 18.56 -11.75 24.64
CA LEU A 520 17.27 -11.16 24.29
C LEU A 520 16.86 -11.43 22.82
N PRO A 521 17.73 -11.24 21.81
CA PRO A 521 17.42 -11.58 20.42
C PRO A 521 17.20 -13.08 20.18
N GLN A 522 17.87 -13.94 20.97
CA GLN A 522 17.66 -15.39 20.90
C GLN A 522 16.32 -15.76 21.53
N MET A 523 15.89 -15.11 22.62
CA MET A 523 14.55 -15.33 23.20
C MET A 523 13.42 -14.85 22.29
N GLU A 524 13.67 -13.87 21.41
CA GLU A 524 12.74 -13.47 20.34
C GLU A 524 12.57 -14.55 19.27
N LEU A 525 13.65 -15.29 18.93
CA LEU A 525 13.65 -16.36 17.92
C LEU A 525 13.01 -17.69 18.37
N TRP A 526 12.91 -17.97 19.67
CA TRP A 526 12.38 -19.25 20.18
C TRP A 526 10.85 -19.39 20.11
N VAL A 527 10.14 -18.40 19.53
CA VAL A 527 8.67 -18.39 19.37
C VAL A 527 8.21 -18.40 17.90
N ASP A 528 9.12 -18.41 16.92
CA ASP A 528 8.77 -18.54 15.49
C ASP A 528 8.41 -19.96 15.05
#